data_AF-A0A5M3YSG2-F1
#
_entry.id   AF-A0A5M3YSG2-F1
#
_cell.length_a   1.000
_cell.length_b   1.000
_cell.length_c   1.000
_cell.angle_alpha   90.00
_cell.angle_beta   90.00
_cell.angle_gamma   90.00
#
_symmetry.space_group_name_H-M   'P 1'
#
loop_
_entity.id
_entity.type
_entity.pdbx_description
1 polymer ?
#
loop_
_entity_poly.entity_id
_entity_poly.type
_entity_poly.pdbx_seq_one_letter_code
_entity_poly.pdbx_strand_id
1 'polypeptide(L)'
;MLKPESYKPFLTGATAVVHSMGILLEADYKGVVQGREPLISGLQRVFSSSKLGSQNPLQRREGEPLQPKERDGQLTYELMNRDSAIALAQESSYEHVPTFVFISAAAGAPILPSRYISTKREAETTISSKLPELRSIFMRPPFMYDSSRKFTLPIALGGFIGSQFNALIGHRLDFLGSMVDKPFQVDMVGEAVIEAMEDESIRGAVGTKQIENLATKAWRKSML
;
A
#
# COMPACT_ATOMS: atom_id res chain seq x y z
N MET A 1 -12.07 -0.26 12.80
CA MET A 1 -11.36 0.18 11.58
C MET A 1 -12.20 0.04 10.33
N LEU A 2 -12.86 -1.09 10.04
CA LEU A 2 -13.63 -1.32 8.81
C LEU A 2 -15.08 -0.75 8.82
N LYS A 3 -15.27 0.45 9.38
CA LYS A 3 -16.58 1.10 9.54
C LYS A 3 -16.55 2.48 8.87
N PRO A 4 -16.97 2.59 7.59
CA PRO A 4 -16.85 3.84 6.83
C PRO A 4 -17.60 5.03 7.43
N GLU A 5 -18.74 4.79 8.09
CA GLU A 5 -19.47 5.83 8.83
C GLU A 5 -18.58 6.54 9.87
N SER A 6 -17.65 5.82 10.50
CA SER A 6 -16.74 6.42 11.48
C SER A 6 -15.71 7.38 10.87
N TYR A 7 -15.57 7.42 9.54
CA TYR A 7 -14.62 8.28 8.85
C TYR A 7 -15.20 9.67 8.59
N LYS A 8 -16.52 9.78 8.35
CA LYS A 8 -17.17 11.01 7.89
C LYS A 8 -16.78 12.27 8.67
N PRO A 9 -16.76 12.26 10.02
CA PRO A 9 -16.39 13.45 10.79
C PRO A 9 -14.96 13.95 10.52
N PHE A 10 -14.08 13.08 10.03
CA PHE A 10 -12.69 13.40 9.69
C PHE A 10 -12.50 13.75 8.20
N LEU A 11 -13.50 13.46 7.35
CA LEU A 11 -13.47 13.75 5.93
C LEU A 11 -14.04 15.14 5.62
N THR A 12 -15.05 15.56 6.39
CA THR A 12 -15.65 16.88 6.23
C THR A 12 -14.60 17.98 6.44
N GLY A 13 -14.35 18.77 5.39
CA GLY A 13 -13.35 19.85 5.41
C GLY A 13 -11.90 19.40 5.20
N ALA A 14 -11.64 18.10 5.00
CA ALA A 14 -10.31 17.62 4.67
C ALA A 14 -9.92 18.06 3.25
N THR A 15 -8.72 18.61 3.10
CA THR A 15 -8.16 18.96 1.79
C THR A 15 -7.54 17.77 1.09
N ALA A 16 -7.12 16.77 1.87
CA ALA A 16 -6.61 15.51 1.37
C ALA A 16 -6.81 14.38 2.39
N VAL A 17 -6.88 13.15 1.89
CA VAL A 17 -6.98 11.93 2.70
C VAL A 17 -5.92 10.94 2.26
N VAL A 18 -5.20 10.36 3.23
CA VAL A 18 -4.14 9.36 2.96
C VAL A 18 -4.54 8.01 3.53
N HIS A 19 -4.71 7.02 2.66
CA HIS A 19 -4.89 5.62 3.02
C HIS A 19 -3.54 4.90 3.09
N SER A 20 -3.02 4.71 4.30
CA SER A 20 -1.76 4.00 4.57
C SER A 20 -1.95 2.59 5.14
N MET A 21 -3.19 2.15 5.35
CA MET A 21 -3.47 0.82 5.89
C MET A 21 -3.08 -0.27 4.90
N GLY A 22 -2.60 -1.38 5.46
CA GLY A 22 -2.33 -2.61 4.73
C GLY A 22 -1.66 -3.64 5.62
N ILE A 23 -1.65 -4.89 5.17
CA ILE A 23 -0.96 -5.99 5.86
C ILE A 23 0.05 -6.62 4.91
N LEU A 24 1.21 -6.99 5.46
CA LEU A 24 2.24 -7.75 4.74
C LEU A 24 2.00 -9.26 4.85
N LEU A 25 1.51 -9.73 5.99
CA LEU A 25 1.32 -11.16 6.28
C LEU A 25 -0.07 -11.38 6.90
N GLU A 26 -0.84 -12.27 6.28
CA GLU A 26 -2.13 -12.74 6.78
C GLU A 26 -1.96 -13.65 8.03
N ALA A 27 -3.03 -13.90 8.77
CA ALA A 27 -2.94 -14.61 10.05
C ALA A 27 -2.44 -16.05 9.89
N ASP A 28 -2.75 -16.74 8.79
CA ASP A 28 -2.28 -18.12 8.55
C ASP A 28 -0.75 -18.19 8.40
N TYR A 29 -0.14 -17.18 7.77
CA TYR A 29 1.32 -17.11 7.65
C TYR A 29 1.96 -17.00 9.04
N LYS A 30 1.36 -16.18 9.91
CA LYS A 30 1.79 -16.07 11.30
C LYS A 30 1.54 -17.38 12.06
N GLY A 31 0.43 -18.06 11.80
CA GLY A 31 0.08 -19.35 12.40
C GLY A 31 1.09 -20.45 12.07
N VAL A 32 1.52 -20.54 10.81
CA VAL A 32 2.56 -21.47 10.35
C VAL A 32 3.91 -21.16 11.02
N VAL A 33 4.34 -19.90 11.03
CA VAL A 33 5.63 -19.50 11.63
C VAL A 33 5.63 -19.68 13.16
N GLN A 34 4.48 -19.52 13.80
CA GLN A 34 4.32 -19.70 15.25
C GLN A 34 4.05 -21.16 15.66
N GLY A 35 3.99 -22.11 14.71
CA GLY A 35 3.69 -23.51 14.97
C GLY A 35 2.26 -23.77 15.47
N ARG A 36 1.34 -22.83 15.25
CA ARG A 36 -0.07 -22.90 15.66
C ARG A 36 -0.96 -23.59 14.62
N GLU A 37 -0.49 -23.72 13.39
CA GLU A 37 -1.18 -24.45 12.33
C GLU A 37 -0.33 -25.63 11.81
N PRO A 38 -0.95 -26.73 11.38
CA PRO A 38 -0.22 -27.81 10.70
C PRO A 38 0.47 -27.25 9.45
N LEU A 39 1.79 -27.51 9.33
CA LEU A 39 2.64 -26.91 8.30
C LEU A 39 2.07 -27.05 6.89
N ILE A 40 1.51 -28.23 6.55
CA ILE A 40 1.00 -28.49 5.19
C ILE A 40 -0.29 -27.70 4.91
N SER A 41 -1.27 -27.74 5.80
CA SER A 41 -2.55 -27.05 5.60
C SER A 41 -2.42 -25.53 5.72
N GLY A 42 -1.57 -25.04 6.63
CA GLY A 42 -1.33 -23.60 6.78
C GLY A 42 -0.58 -23.02 5.58
N LEU A 43 0.42 -23.72 5.02
CA LEU A 43 1.08 -23.29 3.78
C LEU A 43 0.10 -23.31 2.60
N GLN A 44 -0.73 -24.35 2.45
CA GLN A 44 -1.76 -24.38 1.40
C GLN A 44 -2.72 -23.19 1.48
N ARG A 45 -3.12 -22.78 2.69
CA ARG A 45 -4.02 -21.65 2.91
C ARG A 45 -3.34 -20.30 2.67
N VAL A 46 -2.07 -20.15 3.06
CA VAL A 46 -1.25 -18.96 2.78
C VAL A 46 -1.07 -18.74 1.28
N PHE A 47 -0.78 -19.82 0.56
CA PHE A 47 -0.51 -19.81 -0.88
C PHE A 47 -1.74 -20.02 -1.75
N SER A 48 -2.96 -19.93 -1.19
CA SER A 48 -4.18 -19.95 -1.99
C SER A 48 -4.14 -18.81 -3.01
N SER A 49 -4.54 -19.09 -4.25
CA SER A 49 -4.56 -18.10 -5.34
C SER A 49 -5.64 -17.04 -5.18
N SER A 50 -6.62 -17.30 -4.29
CA SER A 50 -7.67 -16.35 -3.92
C SER A 50 -8.03 -16.49 -2.43
N LYS A 51 -8.41 -15.37 -1.83
CA LYS A 51 -9.15 -15.32 -0.57
C LYS A 51 -10.33 -14.37 -0.70
N LEU A 52 -11.29 -14.51 0.22
CA LEU A 52 -12.43 -13.63 0.28
C LEU A 52 -12.03 -12.30 0.94
N GLY A 53 -12.41 -11.19 0.29
CA GLY A 53 -12.38 -9.87 0.89
C GLY A 53 -13.67 -9.61 1.67
N SER A 54 -14.36 -8.54 1.31
CA SER A 54 -15.65 -8.13 1.83
C SER A 54 -16.78 -8.30 0.80
N GLN A 55 -17.96 -7.73 1.08
CA GLN A 55 -18.93 -7.43 0.03
C GLN A 55 -18.30 -6.53 -1.05
N ASN A 56 -18.86 -6.51 -2.26
CA ASN A 56 -18.31 -5.68 -3.33
C ASN A 56 -18.30 -4.21 -2.87
N PRO A 57 -17.11 -3.59 -2.66
CA PRO A 57 -17.05 -2.24 -2.12
C PRO A 57 -17.77 -1.24 -3.01
N LEU A 58 -17.79 -1.46 -4.33
CA LEU A 58 -18.44 -0.57 -5.30
C LEU A 58 -19.97 -0.57 -5.21
N GLN A 59 -20.57 -1.63 -4.70
CA GLN A 59 -22.03 -1.75 -4.55
C GLN A 59 -22.51 -1.39 -3.14
N ARG A 60 -21.56 -1.01 -2.27
CA ARG A 60 -21.80 -0.64 -0.89
C ARG A 60 -22.58 0.67 -0.83
N ARG A 61 -23.53 0.76 0.10
CA ARG A 61 -24.19 2.04 0.42
C ARG A 61 -23.26 2.91 1.26
N GLU A 62 -23.38 4.21 1.13
CA GLU A 62 -22.65 5.17 1.95
C GLU A 62 -22.77 4.83 3.45
N GLY A 63 -21.65 4.83 4.17
CA GLY A 63 -21.58 4.46 5.59
C GLY A 63 -21.68 2.97 5.92
N GLU A 64 -22.10 2.09 5.00
CA GLU A 64 -22.25 0.66 5.26
C GLU A 64 -20.89 0.02 5.65
N PRO A 65 -20.82 -0.81 6.70
CA PRO A 65 -19.56 -1.40 7.17
C PRO A 65 -19.03 -2.48 6.23
N LEU A 66 -17.69 -2.57 6.07
CA LEU A 66 -17.09 -3.71 5.36
C LEU A 66 -17.15 -4.95 6.25
N GLN A 67 -17.78 -6.01 5.75
CA GLN A 67 -17.94 -7.28 6.46
C GLN A 67 -16.95 -8.30 5.88
N PRO A 68 -15.98 -8.79 6.69
CA PRO A 68 -15.10 -9.88 6.26
C PRO A 68 -15.94 -11.09 5.86
N LYS A 69 -15.66 -11.68 4.69
CA LYS A 69 -16.37 -12.87 4.21
C LYS A 69 -15.67 -14.19 4.53
N GLU A 70 -14.41 -14.14 4.97
CA GLU A 70 -13.74 -15.34 5.48
C GLU A 70 -14.44 -15.86 6.73
N ARG A 71 -14.58 -17.19 6.82
CA ARG A 71 -15.39 -17.86 7.85
C ARG A 71 -14.86 -17.65 9.27
N ASP A 72 -13.58 -17.36 9.40
CA ASP A 72 -12.86 -17.10 10.64
C ASP A 72 -12.73 -15.60 10.96
N GLY A 73 -13.29 -14.73 10.10
CA GLY A 73 -13.15 -13.27 10.24
C GLY A 73 -11.72 -12.78 10.02
N GLN A 74 -10.87 -13.56 9.35
CA GLN A 74 -9.48 -13.21 9.09
C GLN A 74 -9.37 -11.90 8.29
N LEU A 75 -8.38 -11.09 8.68
CA LEU A 75 -7.94 -9.95 7.87
C LEU A 75 -7.09 -10.44 6.69
N THR A 76 -7.68 -10.42 5.50
CA THR A 76 -7.06 -10.81 4.22
C THR A 76 -6.45 -9.61 3.50
N TYR A 77 -5.59 -9.88 2.51
CA TYR A 77 -5.07 -8.81 1.63
C TYR A 77 -6.22 -8.12 0.87
N GLU A 78 -7.19 -8.88 0.40
CA GLU A 78 -8.37 -8.39 -0.31
C GLU A 78 -9.14 -7.41 0.57
N LEU A 79 -9.32 -7.72 1.85
CA LEU A 79 -10.02 -6.83 2.78
C LEU A 79 -9.19 -5.59 3.15
N MET A 80 -7.93 -5.79 3.54
CA MET A 80 -7.10 -4.75 4.16
C MET A 80 -6.31 -3.89 3.18
N ASN A 81 -5.95 -4.42 2.02
CA ASN A 81 -5.18 -3.68 1.02
C ASN A 81 -6.09 -3.13 -0.08
N ARG A 82 -7.15 -3.86 -0.46
CA ARG A 82 -8.05 -3.48 -1.56
C ARG A 82 -9.35 -2.84 -1.07
N ASP A 83 -10.16 -3.58 -0.34
CA ASP A 83 -11.53 -3.17 -0.05
C ASP A 83 -11.59 -1.96 0.90
N SER A 84 -10.72 -1.91 1.92
CA SER A 84 -10.62 -0.75 2.81
C SER A 84 -10.20 0.53 2.08
N ALA A 85 -9.31 0.41 1.09
CA ALA A 85 -8.85 1.54 0.29
C ALA A 85 -9.98 2.07 -0.60
N ILE A 86 -10.71 1.17 -1.27
CA ILE A 86 -11.87 1.55 -2.10
C ILE A 86 -12.97 2.17 -1.24
N ALA A 87 -13.27 1.60 -0.07
CA ALA A 87 -14.30 2.14 0.81
C ALA A 87 -13.97 3.55 1.30
N LEU A 88 -12.73 3.80 1.73
CA LEU A 88 -12.32 5.14 2.15
C LEU A 88 -12.31 6.13 0.97
N ALA A 89 -11.91 5.69 -0.22
CA ALA A 89 -11.97 6.52 -1.43
C ALA A 89 -13.42 6.90 -1.78
N GLN A 90 -14.38 5.97 -1.65
CA GLN A 90 -15.81 6.28 -1.85
C GLN A 90 -16.29 7.33 -0.86
N GLU A 91 -16.03 7.16 0.44
CA GLU A 91 -16.44 8.16 1.44
C GLU A 91 -15.76 9.51 1.20
N SER A 92 -14.48 9.50 0.80
CA SER A 92 -13.76 10.73 0.42
C SER A 92 -14.41 11.40 -0.78
N SER A 93 -14.88 10.63 -1.76
CA SER A 93 -15.61 11.14 -2.92
C SER A 93 -17.00 11.67 -2.54
N TYR A 94 -17.72 11.03 -1.63
CA TYR A 94 -19.02 11.51 -1.14
C TYR A 94 -18.90 12.83 -0.37
N GLU A 95 -17.84 12.97 0.41
CA GLU A 95 -17.52 14.19 1.17
C GLU A 95 -16.76 15.24 0.34
N HIS A 96 -16.60 15.01 -0.97
CA HIS A 96 -15.95 15.93 -1.93
C HIS A 96 -14.53 16.34 -1.52
N VAL A 97 -13.78 15.40 -0.93
CA VAL A 97 -12.37 15.61 -0.57
C VAL A 97 -11.57 15.86 -1.86
N PRO A 98 -10.79 16.94 -1.95
CA PRO A 98 -10.10 17.30 -3.19
C PRO A 98 -9.04 16.28 -3.65
N THR A 99 -8.33 15.65 -2.71
CA THR A 99 -7.23 14.72 -3.03
C THR A 99 -7.29 13.46 -2.19
N PHE A 100 -7.14 12.30 -2.84
CA PHE A 100 -7.01 11.01 -2.18
C PHE A 100 -5.65 10.40 -2.50
N VAL A 101 -4.92 9.98 -1.47
CA VAL A 101 -3.62 9.31 -1.62
C VAL A 101 -3.74 7.89 -1.10
N PHE A 102 -3.28 6.92 -1.88
CA PHE A 102 -3.15 5.54 -1.45
C PHE A 102 -1.69 5.12 -1.43
N ILE A 103 -1.23 4.64 -0.28
CA ILE A 103 0.10 4.05 -0.14
C ILE A 103 0.04 2.61 -0.66
N SER A 104 0.33 2.47 -1.96
CA SER A 104 0.47 1.21 -2.65
C SER A 104 1.88 0.63 -2.43
N ALA A 105 2.42 -0.06 -3.43
CA ALA A 105 3.78 -0.60 -3.43
C ALA A 105 4.31 -0.70 -4.87
N ALA A 106 5.61 -0.45 -5.06
CA ALA A 106 6.31 -0.79 -6.31
C ALA A 106 6.45 -2.31 -6.43
N ALA A 107 6.73 -2.95 -5.29
CA ALA A 107 7.10 -4.35 -5.16
C ALA A 107 6.66 -4.92 -3.83
N GLY A 108 6.57 -6.24 -3.76
CA GLY A 108 6.55 -6.93 -2.47
C GLY A 108 7.95 -6.97 -1.88
N ALA A 109 8.05 -6.97 -0.55
CA ALA A 109 9.28 -7.44 0.11
C ALA A 109 9.59 -8.88 -0.35
N PRO A 110 10.85 -9.34 -0.23
CA PRO A 110 11.19 -10.71 -0.54
C PRO A 110 10.21 -11.70 0.11
N ILE A 111 9.80 -12.74 -0.64
CA ILE A 111 8.92 -13.83 -0.16
C ILE A 111 7.43 -13.45 -0.03
N LEU A 112 7.03 -12.20 -0.30
CA LEU A 112 5.61 -11.85 -0.26
C LEU A 112 4.80 -12.55 -1.37
N PRO A 113 3.60 -13.08 -1.06
CA PRO A 113 2.72 -13.66 -2.06
C PRO A 113 2.33 -12.64 -3.14
N SER A 114 2.14 -13.11 -4.38
CA SER A 114 1.67 -12.26 -5.49
C SER A 114 0.38 -11.49 -5.17
N ARG A 115 -0.52 -12.10 -4.37
CA ARG A 115 -1.76 -11.50 -3.87
C ARG A 115 -1.55 -10.18 -3.14
N TYR A 116 -0.43 -10.01 -2.44
CA TYR A 116 -0.11 -8.75 -1.76
C TYR A 116 -0.06 -7.58 -2.75
N ILE A 117 0.62 -7.76 -3.90
CA ILE A 117 0.75 -6.72 -4.93
C ILE A 117 -0.50 -6.63 -5.79
N SER A 118 -1.08 -7.76 -6.20
CA SER A 118 -2.27 -7.73 -7.06
C SER A 118 -3.43 -7.00 -6.39
N THR A 119 -3.68 -7.23 -5.10
CA THR A 119 -4.75 -6.55 -4.36
C THR A 119 -4.55 -5.03 -4.28
N LYS A 120 -3.31 -4.55 -4.09
CA LYS A 120 -3.00 -3.12 -4.16
C LYS A 120 -3.23 -2.55 -5.57
N ARG A 121 -2.83 -3.28 -6.62
CA ARG A 121 -3.06 -2.87 -8.02
C ARG A 121 -4.54 -2.86 -8.41
N GLU A 122 -5.32 -3.79 -7.88
CA GLU A 122 -6.77 -3.84 -8.04
C GLU A 122 -7.44 -2.62 -7.41
N ALA A 123 -7.00 -2.19 -6.22
CA ALA A 123 -7.49 -0.95 -5.61
C ALA A 123 -7.18 0.28 -6.47
N GLU A 124 -5.95 0.43 -6.95
CA GLU A 124 -5.57 1.55 -7.83
C GLU A 124 -6.45 1.60 -9.08
N THR A 125 -6.60 0.45 -9.77
CA THR A 125 -7.42 0.34 -10.98
C THR A 125 -8.88 0.64 -10.68
N THR A 126 -9.40 0.16 -9.56
CA THR A 126 -10.80 0.36 -9.17
C THR A 126 -11.07 1.83 -8.85
N ILE A 127 -10.24 2.45 -8.03
CA ILE A 127 -10.40 3.86 -7.64
C ILE A 127 -10.30 4.76 -8.88
N SER A 128 -9.27 4.58 -9.70
CA SER A 128 -9.08 5.39 -10.91
C SER A 128 -10.20 5.22 -11.95
N SER A 129 -10.75 4.02 -12.12
CA SER A 129 -11.79 3.77 -13.12
C SER A 129 -13.21 4.06 -12.64
N LYS A 130 -13.46 4.01 -11.33
CA LYS A 130 -14.81 4.14 -10.75
C LYS A 130 -15.05 5.45 -10.03
N LEU A 131 -13.99 6.15 -9.62
CA LEU A 131 -14.05 7.45 -8.96
C LEU A 131 -13.20 8.48 -9.74
N PRO A 132 -13.49 8.73 -11.04
CA PRO A 132 -12.65 9.58 -11.88
C PRO A 132 -12.60 11.05 -11.44
N GLU A 133 -13.66 11.53 -10.77
CA GLU A 133 -13.73 12.89 -10.22
C GLU A 133 -12.84 13.07 -8.97
N LEU A 134 -12.47 11.98 -8.29
CA LEU A 134 -11.60 12.02 -7.13
C LEU A 134 -10.13 12.03 -7.59
N ARG A 135 -9.44 13.16 -7.44
CA ARG A 135 -8.00 13.25 -7.73
C ARG A 135 -7.24 12.24 -6.86
N SER A 136 -6.81 11.15 -7.48
CA SER A 136 -6.21 10.03 -6.78
C SER A 136 -4.72 9.91 -7.10
N ILE A 137 -3.89 9.77 -6.06
CA ILE A 137 -2.44 9.58 -6.15
C ILE A 137 -2.10 8.21 -5.56
N PHE A 138 -1.44 7.36 -6.34
CA PHE A 138 -1.06 6.00 -5.93
C PHE A 138 0.45 5.93 -5.73
N MET A 139 0.90 6.13 -4.50
CA MET A 139 2.32 6.08 -4.15
C MET A 139 2.80 4.64 -4.15
N ARG A 140 3.80 4.32 -4.97
CA ARG A 140 4.35 2.97 -5.10
C ARG A 140 5.78 2.95 -4.54
N PRO A 141 5.97 3.04 -3.21
CA PRO A 141 7.30 2.95 -2.62
C PRO A 141 7.87 1.52 -2.76
N PRO A 142 9.20 1.36 -2.75
CA PRO A 142 9.85 0.07 -2.56
C PRO A 142 9.73 -0.36 -1.09
N PHE A 143 10.53 -1.33 -0.66
CA PHE A 143 10.62 -1.66 0.77
C PHE A 143 10.97 -0.40 1.58
N MET A 144 10.15 -0.11 2.60
CA MET A 144 10.37 1.03 3.49
C MET A 144 10.97 0.56 4.81
N TYR A 145 11.93 1.32 5.33
CA TYR A 145 12.57 1.05 6.61
C TYR A 145 12.54 2.27 7.52
N ASP A 146 12.61 1.99 8.82
CA ASP A 146 12.67 3.02 9.84
C ASP A 146 13.50 2.54 11.04
N SER A 147 14.20 3.48 11.67
CA SER A 147 15.08 3.22 12.81
C SER A 147 14.33 2.74 14.05
N SER A 148 13.08 3.17 14.25
CA SER A 148 12.23 2.68 15.34
C SER A 148 11.81 1.22 15.15
N ARG A 149 11.81 0.73 13.89
CA ARG A 149 11.47 -0.65 13.54
C ARG A 149 12.74 -1.45 13.27
N LYS A 150 13.42 -1.83 14.34
CA LYS A 150 14.72 -2.55 14.32
C LYS A 150 14.77 -3.76 13.38
N PHE A 151 13.67 -4.49 13.19
CA PHE A 151 13.62 -5.64 12.27
C PHE A 151 13.74 -5.25 10.78
N THR A 152 13.43 -4.01 10.42
CA THR A 152 13.50 -3.52 9.03
C THR A 152 14.91 -3.18 8.60
N LEU A 153 15.81 -2.87 9.54
CA LEU A 153 17.17 -2.41 9.25
C LEU A 153 18.07 -3.46 8.58
N PRO A 154 18.10 -4.75 9.02
CA PRO A 154 18.89 -5.76 8.33
C PRO A 154 18.40 -6.02 6.90
N ILE A 155 17.08 -5.97 6.69
CA ILE A 155 16.47 -6.13 5.37
C ILE A 155 16.84 -4.95 4.47
N ALA A 156 16.77 -3.73 5.01
CA ALA A 156 17.16 -2.52 4.29
C ALA A 156 18.64 -2.55 3.91
N LEU A 157 19.53 -2.95 4.82
CA LEU A 157 20.96 -3.09 4.53
C LEU A 157 21.20 -4.08 3.39
N GLY A 158 20.55 -5.25 3.43
CA GLY A 158 20.62 -6.23 2.36
C GLY A 158 20.13 -5.68 1.01
N GLY A 159 18.99 -4.98 1.02
CA GLY A 159 18.43 -4.32 -0.16
C GLY A 159 19.37 -3.25 -0.74
N PHE A 160 20.01 -2.45 0.11
CA PHE A 160 20.98 -1.42 -0.30
C PHE A 160 22.21 -2.03 -0.96
N ILE A 161 22.77 -3.09 -0.38
CA ILE A 161 23.91 -3.82 -0.98
C ILE A 161 23.50 -4.40 -2.34
N GLY A 162 22.31 -5.02 -2.40
CA GLY A 162 21.77 -5.59 -3.64
C GLY A 162 21.59 -4.53 -4.74
N SER A 163 21.01 -3.38 -4.43
CA SER A 163 20.75 -2.31 -5.40
C SER A 163 22.04 -1.75 -6.00
N GLN A 164 23.07 -1.57 -5.16
CA GLN A 164 24.38 -1.09 -5.61
C GLN A 164 25.06 -2.11 -6.54
N PHE A 165 24.97 -3.41 -6.21
CA PHE A 165 25.47 -4.47 -7.09
C PHE A 165 24.74 -4.50 -8.43
N ASN A 166 23.41 -4.37 -8.46
CA ASN A 166 22.64 -4.33 -9.70
C ASN A 166 23.01 -3.12 -10.57
N ALA A 167 23.17 -1.94 -9.97
CA ALA A 167 23.63 -0.75 -10.66
C ALA A 167 25.02 -0.94 -11.27
N LEU A 168 25.94 -1.58 -10.53
CA LEU A 168 27.31 -1.84 -10.99
C LEU A 168 27.37 -2.80 -12.19
N ILE A 169 26.48 -3.79 -12.25
CA ILE A 169 26.44 -4.75 -13.37
C ILE A 169 25.48 -4.35 -14.49
N GLY A 170 25.07 -3.07 -14.52
CA GLY A 170 24.27 -2.50 -15.61
C GLY A 170 22.84 -3.02 -15.65
N HIS A 171 22.17 -3.12 -14.49
CA HIS A 171 20.77 -3.53 -14.37
C HIS A 171 20.47 -4.96 -14.84
N ARG A 172 21.50 -5.81 -14.92
CA ARG A 172 21.37 -7.21 -15.33
C ARG A 172 20.62 -8.09 -14.33
N LEU A 173 20.33 -7.63 -13.12
CA LEU A 173 19.51 -8.34 -12.13
C LEU A 173 18.05 -7.88 -12.11
N ASP A 174 17.61 -7.03 -13.04
CA ASP A 174 16.20 -6.60 -13.11
C ASP A 174 15.24 -7.79 -13.30
N PHE A 175 15.72 -8.94 -13.81
CA PHE A 175 14.95 -10.19 -13.87
C PHE A 175 14.64 -10.81 -12.49
N LEU A 176 15.38 -10.44 -11.43
CA LEU A 176 15.07 -10.78 -10.03
C LEU A 176 13.94 -9.88 -9.48
N GLY A 177 13.41 -8.97 -10.29
CA GLY A 177 12.34 -8.04 -9.95
C GLY A 177 12.83 -6.90 -9.05
N SER A 178 11.88 -6.08 -8.63
CA SER A 178 12.09 -4.92 -7.74
C SER A 178 12.49 -5.28 -6.30
N MET A 179 12.85 -6.53 -6.02
CA MET A 179 13.58 -6.93 -4.81
C MET A 179 14.97 -6.29 -4.72
N VAL A 180 15.50 -5.82 -5.85
CA VAL A 180 16.82 -5.17 -5.96
C VAL A 180 16.71 -3.64 -5.95
N ASP A 181 15.51 -3.11 -5.75
CA ASP A 181 15.31 -1.66 -5.60
C ASP A 181 15.85 -1.19 -4.25
N LYS A 182 16.50 -0.03 -4.28
CA LYS A 182 16.99 0.66 -3.09
C LYS A 182 15.82 0.89 -2.11
N PRO A 183 15.92 0.46 -0.84
CA PRO A 183 14.87 0.67 0.13
C PRO A 183 14.80 2.14 0.54
N PHE A 184 13.60 2.63 0.81
CA PHE A 184 13.36 4.03 1.17
C PHE A 184 13.14 4.20 2.67
N GLN A 185 13.56 5.34 3.21
CA GLN A 185 13.16 5.73 4.56
C GLN A 185 11.68 6.11 4.55
N VAL A 186 10.97 5.80 5.64
CA VAL A 186 9.56 6.15 5.77
C VAL A 186 9.36 7.67 5.66
N ASP A 187 10.21 8.47 6.31
CA ASP A 187 10.12 9.93 6.30
C ASP A 187 10.26 10.51 4.90
N MET A 188 11.21 10.00 4.11
CA MET A 188 11.39 10.36 2.71
C MET A 188 10.12 10.12 1.87
N VAL A 189 9.42 9.01 2.11
CA VAL A 189 8.15 8.75 1.43
C VAL A 189 7.05 9.70 1.93
N GLY A 190 7.05 10.04 3.22
CA GLY A 190 6.16 11.04 3.80
C GLY A 190 6.33 12.42 3.15
N GLU A 191 7.57 12.89 3.02
CA GLU A 191 7.89 14.15 2.32
C GLU A 191 7.40 14.13 0.87
N ALA A 192 7.63 13.03 0.15
CA ALA A 192 7.16 12.89 -1.21
C ALA A 192 5.63 12.89 -1.32
N VAL A 193 4.91 12.34 -0.33
CA VAL A 193 3.43 12.39 -0.28
C VAL A 193 2.94 13.82 -0.14
N ILE A 194 3.53 14.60 0.78
CA ILE A 194 3.15 16.01 0.97
C ILE A 194 3.41 16.81 -0.30
N GLU A 195 4.58 16.66 -0.92
CA GLU A 195 4.90 17.35 -2.17
C GLU A 195 3.96 16.94 -3.31
N ALA A 196 3.58 15.65 -3.38
CA ALA A 196 2.62 15.17 -4.37
C ALA A 196 1.21 15.75 -4.15
N MET A 197 0.83 15.97 -2.89
CA MET A 197 -0.46 16.56 -2.54
C MET A 197 -0.51 18.05 -2.92
N GLU A 198 0.58 18.79 -2.75
CA GLU A 198 0.67 20.21 -3.15
C GLU A 198 0.68 20.41 -4.67
N ASP A 199 1.22 19.46 -5.43
CA ASP A 199 1.30 19.56 -6.89
C ASP A 199 0.02 19.04 -7.56
N GLU A 200 -0.85 19.94 -7.99
CA GLU A 200 -2.13 19.63 -8.66
C GLU A 200 -1.97 18.80 -9.95
N SER A 201 -0.80 18.85 -10.60
CA SER A 201 -0.54 18.10 -11.83
C SER A 201 -0.34 16.60 -11.59
N ILE A 202 -0.03 16.21 -10.34
CA ILE A 202 0.24 14.82 -9.97
C ILE A 202 -1.07 14.08 -9.74
N ARG A 203 -1.21 12.97 -10.48
CA ARG A 203 -2.35 12.04 -10.43
C ARG A 203 -1.93 10.67 -10.91
N GLY A 204 -2.62 9.64 -10.45
CA GLY A 204 -2.35 8.25 -10.80
C GLY A 204 -1.10 7.70 -10.11
N ALA A 205 -0.45 6.74 -10.77
CA ALA A 205 0.67 6.01 -10.20
C ALA A 205 1.94 6.86 -10.10
N VAL A 206 2.52 6.92 -8.91
CA VAL A 206 3.80 7.57 -8.62
C VAL A 206 4.84 6.49 -8.30
N GLY A 207 5.75 6.27 -9.25
CA GLY A 207 6.80 5.25 -9.15
C GLY A 207 8.00 5.68 -8.32
N THR A 208 8.90 4.74 -8.03
CA THR A 208 10.08 4.93 -7.16
C THR A 208 10.92 6.17 -7.52
N LYS A 209 11.28 6.35 -8.80
CA LYS A 209 12.03 7.52 -9.28
C LYS A 209 11.30 8.84 -9.05
N GLN A 210 9.98 8.87 -9.25
CA GLN A 210 9.19 10.08 -9.01
C GLN A 210 9.12 10.39 -7.52
N ILE A 211 9.01 9.37 -6.66
CA ILE A 211 9.05 9.53 -5.20
C ILE A 211 10.38 10.16 -4.77
N GLU A 212 11.53 9.69 -5.27
CA GLU A 212 12.84 10.28 -4.94
C GLU A 212 12.93 11.75 -5.36
N ASN A 213 12.43 12.08 -6.55
CA ASN A 213 12.42 13.45 -7.05
C ASN A 213 11.54 14.37 -6.18
N LEU A 214 10.36 13.90 -5.78
CA LEU A 214 9.44 14.64 -4.92
C LEU A 214 10.02 14.86 -3.52
N ALA A 215 10.61 13.83 -2.92
CA ALA A 215 11.31 13.96 -1.63
C ALA A 215 12.46 14.98 -1.72
N THR A 216 13.25 14.92 -2.80
CA THR A 216 14.33 15.89 -3.04
C THR A 216 13.81 17.32 -3.16
N LYS A 217 12.65 17.51 -3.82
CA LYS A 217 11.98 18.81 -3.95
C LYS A 217 11.50 19.32 -2.58
N ALA A 218 10.87 18.48 -1.79
CA ALA A 218 10.42 18.80 -0.43
C ALA A 218 11.58 19.20 0.48
N TRP A 219 12.66 18.40 0.49
CA TRP A 219 13.87 18.68 1.26
C TRP A 219 14.48 20.04 0.91
N ARG A 220 14.58 20.38 -0.38
CA ARG A 220 15.06 21.70 -0.83
C ARG A 220 14.19 22.85 -0.33
N LYS A 221 12.86 22.69 -0.29
CA LYS A 221 11.96 23.71 0.25
C LYS A 221 12.19 23.92 1.75
N SER A 222 12.48 22.87 2.51
CA SER A 222 12.71 22.97 3.97
C SER A 222 14.02 23.67 4.36
N MET A 223 14.94 23.83 3.41
CA MET A 223 16.23 24.51 3.60
C MET A 223 16.20 26.02 3.29
N LEU A 224 15.11 26.52 2.74
CA LEU A 224 14.88 27.93 2.42
C LEU A 224 14.05 28.61 3.51
#